data_AF-A0A975EZW9-F1
#
_entry.id   AF-A0A975EZW9-F1
#
_cell.length_a   1.000
_cell.length_b   1.000
_cell.length_c   1.000
_cell.angle_alpha   90.00
_cell.angle_beta   90.00
_cell.angle_gamma   90.00
#
_symmetry.space_group_name_H-M   'P 1'
#
loop_
_entity.id
_entity.type
_entity.pdbx_description
1 polymer ?
#
loop_
_entity_poly.entity_id
_entity_poly.type
_entity_poly.pdbx_seq_one_letter_code
_entity_poly.pdbx_strand_id
1 'polypeptide(L)'
;MKINSGRRIFFLYALFSCFLFGSVKARAAEPAAAETRETKAHFDAAGKLRSLYAGEYGTFSVDAFNLSVFLTDSYEDLTVRRKYDENMRLVSKEHWNIVFPAEKSSVLLTETFFYDAGSAVPFKCVIENFAEKKITEVVFNERGLKAEQHTYLKISGKTESSASSAISAADNSATAGGSSDILRDLKPDAAAQKQNLILSESLLWKYDDENRILEYEKHGYAGGKKNSQKSVYSYDAPGEEPDYVFYDNGVMRFKRIFSDIDAYTETSYFDGGFTVEALYKHGIKKEENFFLNGRLQNRIEYEIE
;
A
#
# COMPACT_ATOMS: atom_id res chain seq x y z
N MET A 1 -5.19 44.31 20.45
CA MET A 1 -6.10 43.30 21.02
C MET A 1 -6.46 42.34 19.90
N LYS A 2 -5.93 41.09 20.01
CA LYS A 2 -6.17 39.85 19.22
C LYS A 2 -6.08 39.98 17.67
N ILE A 3 -4.91 39.89 17.04
CA ILE A 3 -4.19 38.67 16.59
C ILE A 3 -5.11 37.59 16.01
N ASN A 4 -5.20 37.59 14.68
CA ASN A 4 -5.72 36.50 13.85
C ASN A 4 -4.70 35.36 13.81
N SER A 5 -5.08 34.22 14.39
CA SER A 5 -4.32 32.98 14.37
C SER A 5 -5.17 31.88 13.74
N GLY A 6 -4.64 31.23 12.69
CA GLY A 6 -5.07 29.87 12.35
C GLY A 6 -5.27 29.57 10.87
N ARG A 7 -4.22 29.69 10.06
CA ARG A 7 -4.06 28.82 8.87
C ARG A 7 -4.06 27.38 9.37
N ARG A 8 -5.04 26.58 8.98
CA ARG A 8 -4.98 25.11 9.10
C ARG A 8 -4.68 24.54 7.73
N ILE A 9 -3.40 24.22 7.55
CA ILE A 9 -2.89 23.31 6.53
C ILE A 9 -3.46 21.94 6.89
N PHE A 10 -4.36 21.39 6.08
CA PHE A 10 -4.74 19.98 6.20
C PHE A 10 -3.83 19.17 5.27
N PHE A 11 -2.94 18.43 5.92
CA PHE A 11 -2.05 17.46 5.29
C PHE A 11 -2.85 16.29 4.71
N LEU A 12 -2.44 15.93 3.50
CA LEU A 12 -2.61 14.62 2.86
C LEU A 12 -2.53 13.49 3.89
N TYR A 13 -3.66 12.84 4.20
CA TYR A 13 -3.63 11.56 4.92
C TYR A 13 -3.34 10.44 3.93
N ALA A 14 -2.10 9.97 3.98
CA ALA A 14 -1.71 8.69 3.42
C ALA A 14 -2.59 7.58 4.01
N LEU A 15 -3.11 6.74 3.12
CA LEU A 15 -3.73 5.45 3.43
C LEU A 15 -2.74 4.57 4.22
N PHE A 16 -2.79 4.66 5.54
CA PHE A 16 -2.27 3.65 6.44
C PHE A 16 -3.31 2.53 6.54
N SER A 17 -2.94 1.35 6.07
CA SER A 17 -3.68 0.11 6.26
C SER A 17 -3.83 -0.17 7.76
N CYS A 18 -5.01 0.12 8.31
CA CYS A 18 -5.43 -0.39 9.62
C CYS A 18 -5.65 -1.90 9.52
N PHE A 19 -4.78 -2.69 10.14
CA PHE A 19 -5.13 -4.05 10.55
C PHE A 19 -6.06 -3.98 11.76
N LEU A 20 -7.23 -4.61 11.65
CA LEU A 20 -8.15 -4.84 12.75
C LEU A 20 -7.48 -5.74 13.80
N PHE A 21 -7.28 -5.23 15.01
CA PHE A 21 -7.08 -6.05 16.20
C PHE A 21 -8.45 -6.37 16.82
N GLY A 22 -8.74 -7.66 16.97
CA GLY A 22 -9.92 -8.14 17.70
C GLY A 22 -9.77 -7.86 19.20
N SER A 23 -10.86 -7.39 19.81
CA SER A 23 -10.98 -7.15 21.25
C SER A 23 -10.73 -8.43 22.06
N VAL A 24 -9.65 -8.44 22.84
CA VAL A 24 -9.46 -9.41 23.93
C VAL A 24 -9.90 -8.76 25.24
N LYS A 25 -10.82 -9.44 25.92
CA LYS A 25 -11.49 -9.08 27.17
C LYS A 25 -10.44 -8.87 28.27
N ALA A 26 -10.35 -7.65 28.83
CA ALA A 26 -9.49 -7.36 29.96
C ALA A 26 -9.96 -8.14 31.21
N ARG A 27 -9.08 -8.98 31.76
CA ARG A 27 -9.23 -9.59 33.09
C ARG A 27 -8.58 -8.64 34.09
N ALA A 28 -9.37 -8.12 35.04
CA ALA A 28 -8.85 -7.28 36.12
C ALA A 28 -7.82 -8.06 36.94
N ALA A 29 -6.58 -7.56 36.98
CA ALA A 29 -5.53 -8.01 37.88
C ALA A 29 -5.29 -6.92 38.93
N GLU A 30 -5.12 -7.34 40.18
CA GLU A 30 -4.77 -6.49 41.34
C GLU A 30 -3.50 -5.66 41.10
N PRO A 31 -3.36 -4.50 41.76
CA PRO A 31 -2.20 -3.63 41.57
C PRO A 31 -0.96 -4.26 42.22
N ALA A 32 -0.13 -4.92 41.41
CA ALA A 32 1.23 -5.25 41.79
C ALA A 32 2.04 -3.95 41.93
N ALA A 33 2.86 -3.89 42.97
CA ALA A 33 3.68 -2.74 43.33
C ALA A 33 4.44 -2.17 42.11
N ALA A 34 4.35 -0.86 41.92
CA ALA A 34 5.08 -0.13 40.89
C ALA A 34 6.58 -0.14 41.21
N GLU A 35 7.30 -1.16 40.76
CA GLU A 35 8.74 -1.04 40.59
C GLU A 35 9.00 0.06 39.56
N THR A 36 9.61 1.17 40.00
CA THR A 36 10.24 2.14 39.11
C THR A 36 11.37 1.43 38.37
N ARG A 37 11.05 0.87 37.20
CA ARG A 37 11.96 0.12 36.34
C ARG A 37 12.81 1.11 35.53
N GLU A 38 14.12 1.10 35.77
CA GLU A 38 15.05 2.10 35.26
C GLU A 38 15.33 1.96 33.75
N THR A 39 15.25 3.08 33.03
CA THR A 39 15.81 3.23 31.70
C THR A 39 17.34 3.04 31.77
N LYS A 40 17.89 2.10 30.99
CA LYS A 40 19.35 1.84 30.94
C LYS A 40 19.91 2.20 29.58
N ALA A 41 20.96 3.01 29.56
CA ALA A 41 21.66 3.40 28.33
C ALA A 41 23.11 2.91 28.37
N HIS A 42 23.59 2.34 27.27
CA HIS A 42 24.97 1.90 27.10
C HIS A 42 25.64 2.74 26.01
N PHE A 43 26.85 3.22 26.32
CA PHE A 43 27.66 4.05 25.43
C PHE A 43 28.98 3.35 25.11
N ASP A 44 29.56 3.64 23.95
CA ASP A 44 30.92 3.21 23.62
C ASP A 44 31.99 4.08 24.29
N ALA A 45 33.26 3.72 24.10
CA ALA A 45 34.40 4.46 24.67
C ALA A 45 34.51 5.92 24.19
N ALA A 46 33.85 6.27 23.08
CA ALA A 46 33.77 7.64 22.57
C ALA A 46 32.52 8.39 23.07
N GLY A 47 31.72 7.78 23.94
CA GLY A 47 30.52 8.36 24.51
C GLY A 47 29.30 8.32 23.58
N LYS A 48 29.32 7.53 22.49
CA LYS A 48 28.17 7.40 21.59
C LYS A 48 27.22 6.30 22.09
N LEU A 49 25.91 6.57 22.03
CA LEU A 49 24.87 5.62 22.44
C LEU A 49 24.90 4.37 21.55
N ARG A 50 24.90 3.20 22.17
CA ARG A 50 24.89 1.88 21.50
C ARG A 50 23.67 1.05 21.81
N SER A 51 23.11 1.16 23.01
CA SER A 51 21.81 0.59 23.30
C SER A 51 21.06 1.37 24.36
N LEU A 52 19.74 1.31 24.28
CA LEU A 52 18.81 1.89 25.22
C LEU A 52 17.73 0.85 25.55
N TYR A 53 17.53 0.59 26.83
CA TYR A 53 16.41 -0.17 27.36
C TYR A 53 15.40 0.83 27.89
N ALA A 54 14.24 0.92 27.25
CA ALA A 54 13.16 1.85 27.60
C ALA A 54 11.98 1.06 28.18
N GLY A 55 11.97 0.87 29.51
CA GLY A 55 10.94 0.11 30.21
C GLY A 55 11.04 -1.41 30.02
N GLU A 56 9.91 -2.12 30.14
CA GLU A 56 9.86 -3.60 30.10
C GLU A 56 9.94 -4.20 28.71
N TYR A 57 9.48 -3.47 27.70
CA TYR A 57 9.16 -4.06 26.40
C TYR A 57 9.97 -3.47 25.26
N GLY A 58 10.59 -2.31 25.47
CA GLY A 58 11.28 -1.54 24.44
C GLY A 58 12.80 -1.64 24.53
N THR A 59 13.46 -2.08 23.46
CA THR A 59 14.91 -1.93 23.31
C THR A 59 15.25 -1.27 21.99
N PHE A 60 16.29 -0.44 22.01
CA PHE A 60 16.90 0.16 20.84
C PHE A 60 18.40 -0.13 20.86
N SER A 61 18.98 -0.49 19.72
CA SER A 61 20.42 -0.61 19.58
C SER A 61 20.95 -0.10 18.24
N VAL A 62 22.18 0.40 18.28
CA VAL A 62 22.93 0.89 17.13
C VAL A 62 24.26 0.17 17.06
N ASP A 63 24.45 -0.59 15.99
CA ASP A 63 25.70 -1.26 15.68
C ASP A 63 26.27 -0.75 14.35
N ALA A 64 27.59 -0.79 14.21
CA ALA A 64 28.29 -0.43 12.98
C ALA A 64 29.34 -1.48 12.67
N PHE A 65 29.16 -2.18 11.55
CA PHE A 65 30.03 -3.27 11.13
C PHE A 65 30.22 -3.26 9.61
N ASN A 66 31.45 -3.42 9.14
CA ASN A 66 31.81 -3.46 7.71
C ASN A 66 31.16 -2.32 6.89
N LEU A 67 31.35 -1.07 7.32
CA LEU A 67 30.80 0.14 6.69
C LEU A 67 29.26 0.20 6.62
N SER A 68 28.56 -0.74 7.26
CA SER A 68 27.10 -0.72 7.40
C SER A 68 26.71 -0.32 8.81
N VAL A 69 25.61 0.42 8.93
CA VAL A 69 24.99 0.75 10.23
C VAL A 69 23.73 -0.09 10.40
N PHE A 70 23.58 -0.68 11.57
CA PHE A 70 22.40 -1.46 11.94
C PHE A 70 21.65 -0.74 13.05
N LEU A 71 20.36 -0.51 12.84
CA LEU A 71 19.44 -0.03 13.86
C LEU A 71 18.46 -1.13 14.19
N THR A 72 18.38 -1.53 15.44
CA THR A 72 17.44 -2.55 15.89
C THR A 72 16.52 -1.95 16.93
N ASP A 73 15.22 -2.00 16.66
CA ASP A 73 14.17 -1.66 17.62
C ASP A 73 13.41 -2.93 17.96
N SER A 74 13.14 -3.16 19.24
CA SER A 74 12.30 -4.28 19.69
C SER A 74 11.19 -3.75 20.57
N TYR A 75 9.98 -4.24 20.35
CA TYR A 75 8.82 -4.00 21.20
C TYR A 75 8.06 -5.32 21.40
N GLU A 76 7.96 -5.77 22.66
CA GLU A 76 7.39 -7.08 23.00
C GLU A 76 8.07 -8.24 22.25
N ASP A 77 7.34 -9.00 21.44
CA ASP A 77 7.84 -10.10 20.62
C ASP A 77 8.26 -9.65 19.20
N LEU A 78 8.03 -8.39 18.83
CA LEU A 78 8.40 -7.87 17.52
C LEU A 78 9.76 -7.18 17.57
N THR A 79 10.68 -7.60 16.72
CA THR A 79 11.97 -6.92 16.51
C THR A 79 12.13 -6.50 15.07
N VAL A 80 12.52 -5.24 14.84
CA VAL A 80 12.79 -4.68 13.52
C VAL A 80 14.26 -4.31 13.43
N ARG A 81 14.99 -4.98 12.54
CA ARG A 81 16.39 -4.69 12.23
C ARG A 81 16.49 -3.97 10.90
N ARG A 82 17.05 -2.76 10.88
CA ARG A 82 17.31 -1.96 9.68
C ARG A 82 18.81 -1.92 9.41
N LYS A 83 19.20 -2.15 8.16
CA LYS A 83 20.58 -2.02 7.68
C LYS A 83 20.70 -0.82 6.77
N TYR A 84 21.69 0.02 7.02
CA TYR A 84 22.06 1.17 6.20
C TYR A 84 23.43 0.96 5.59
N ASP A 85 23.63 1.47 4.37
CA ASP A 85 24.95 1.50 3.74
C ASP A 85 25.81 2.68 4.23
N GLU A 86 27.02 2.82 3.68
CA GLU A 86 27.96 3.90 4.00
C GLU A 86 27.42 5.30 3.71
N ASN A 87 26.42 5.42 2.83
CA ASN A 87 25.74 6.67 2.49
C ASN A 87 24.49 6.90 3.34
N MET A 88 24.28 6.09 4.39
CA MET A 88 23.10 6.13 5.26
C MET A 88 21.77 5.89 4.53
N ARG A 89 21.81 5.16 3.41
CA ARG A 89 20.60 4.72 2.70
C ARG A 89 20.12 3.40 3.27
N LEU A 90 18.81 3.26 3.47
CA LEU A 90 18.23 2.02 4.00
C LEU A 90 18.32 0.91 2.96
N VAL A 91 19.09 -0.14 3.21
CA VAL A 91 19.32 -1.26 2.28
C VAL A 91 18.40 -2.44 2.58
N SER A 92 18.15 -2.73 3.86
CA SER A 92 17.21 -3.78 4.23
C SER A 92 16.53 -3.52 5.55
N LYS A 93 15.36 -4.13 5.71
CA LYS A 93 14.61 -4.18 6.96
C LYS A 93 14.09 -5.58 7.18
N GLU A 94 14.37 -6.15 8.33
CA GLU A 94 13.88 -7.47 8.71
C GLU A 94 12.97 -7.33 9.92
N HIS A 95 11.82 -7.98 9.84
CA HIS A 95 10.86 -8.06 10.93
C HIS A 95 10.91 -9.46 11.49
N TRP A 96 11.17 -9.56 12.77
CA TRP A 96 11.36 -10.81 13.49
C TRP A 96 10.26 -10.96 14.52
N ASN A 97 9.73 -12.18 14.62
CA ASN A 97 9.01 -12.62 15.79
C ASN A 97 10.02 -13.29 16.73
N ILE A 98 10.30 -12.66 17.86
CA ILE A 98 11.21 -13.14 18.89
C ILE A 98 10.39 -13.82 19.98
N VAL A 99 10.59 -15.13 20.10
CA VAL A 99 9.90 -15.96 21.08
C VAL A 99 10.89 -16.77 21.90
N PHE A 100 10.48 -17.20 23.09
CA PHE A 100 11.28 -18.07 23.94
C PHE A 100 10.89 -19.55 23.75
N PRO A 101 11.85 -20.48 23.61
CA PRO A 101 13.29 -20.26 23.48
C PRO A 101 13.66 -19.58 22.15
N ALA A 102 14.79 -18.86 22.13
CA ALA A 102 15.22 -18.03 21.00
C ALA A 102 15.27 -18.78 19.65
N GLU A 103 15.52 -20.10 19.67
CA GLU A 103 15.52 -20.98 18.49
C GLU A 103 14.17 -21.04 17.75
N LYS A 104 13.07 -20.71 18.43
CA LYS A 104 11.74 -20.61 17.81
C LYS A 104 11.48 -19.26 17.16
N SER A 105 12.37 -18.29 17.36
CA SER A 105 12.28 -16.98 16.73
C SER A 105 12.46 -17.10 15.23
N SER A 106 11.76 -16.27 14.47
CA SER A 106 11.79 -16.36 13.01
C SER A 106 11.61 -15.00 12.35
N VAL A 107 12.14 -14.88 11.14
CA VAL A 107 11.88 -13.72 10.28
C VAL A 107 10.44 -13.84 9.75
N LEU A 108 9.62 -12.85 10.05
CA LEU A 108 8.27 -12.71 9.52
C LEU A 108 8.30 -12.18 8.09
N LEU A 109 9.11 -11.14 7.88
CA LEU A 109 9.25 -10.51 6.58
C LEU A 109 10.61 -9.81 6.41
N THR A 110 11.06 -9.72 5.16
CA THR A 110 12.25 -8.94 4.78
C THR A 110 11.90 -7.94 3.68
N GLU A 111 12.29 -6.68 3.85
CA GLU A 111 12.25 -5.64 2.84
C GLU A 111 13.69 -5.39 2.37
N THR A 112 13.93 -5.42 1.06
CA THR A 112 15.25 -5.14 0.44
C THR A 112 15.11 -4.01 -0.55
N PHE A 113 15.93 -2.97 -0.40
CA PHE A 113 15.86 -1.74 -1.18
C PHE A 113 17.03 -1.66 -2.15
N PHE A 114 16.74 -1.25 -3.38
CA PHE A 114 17.70 -1.14 -4.48
C PHE A 114 17.78 0.31 -4.96
N TYR A 115 19.01 0.78 -5.15
CA TYR A 115 19.33 2.16 -5.50
C TYR A 115 20.22 2.19 -6.73
N ASP A 116 20.03 3.20 -7.58
CA ASP A 116 21.01 3.53 -8.60
C ASP A 116 22.24 4.19 -7.98
N ALA A 117 23.33 4.18 -8.74
CA ALA A 117 24.57 4.84 -8.32
C ALA A 117 24.33 6.33 -8.05
N GLY A 118 24.67 6.77 -6.83
CA GLY A 118 24.49 8.17 -6.41
C GLY A 118 23.05 8.57 -6.04
N SER A 119 22.06 7.71 -6.24
CA SER A 119 20.67 8.02 -5.85
C SER A 119 20.48 7.91 -4.33
N ALA A 120 19.81 8.90 -3.75
CA ALA A 120 19.32 8.86 -2.36
C ALA A 120 17.96 8.16 -2.21
N VAL A 121 17.24 7.96 -3.32
CA VAL A 121 15.93 7.30 -3.35
C VAL A 121 16.05 5.91 -3.99
N PRO A 122 15.38 4.88 -3.45
CA PRO A 122 15.39 3.56 -4.06
C PRO A 122 14.55 3.59 -5.34
N PHE A 123 14.96 2.88 -6.39
CA PHE A 123 14.11 2.65 -7.57
C PHE A 123 13.22 1.41 -7.38
N LYS A 124 13.61 0.48 -6.50
CA LYS A 124 12.87 -0.76 -6.22
C LYS A 124 12.98 -1.17 -4.76
N CYS A 125 11.91 -1.77 -4.24
CA CYS A 125 11.90 -2.52 -2.99
C CYS A 125 11.27 -3.91 -3.23
N VAL A 126 11.88 -4.95 -2.67
CA VAL A 126 11.33 -6.31 -2.66
C VAL A 126 11.01 -6.70 -1.23
N ILE A 127 9.76 -7.07 -1.01
CA ILE A 127 9.20 -7.45 0.28
C ILE A 127 8.89 -8.95 0.21
N GLU A 128 9.62 -9.76 0.96
CA GLU A 128 9.34 -11.18 1.12
C GLU A 128 8.63 -11.41 2.45
N ASN A 129 7.36 -11.80 2.41
CA ASN A 129 6.57 -12.15 3.58
C ASN A 129 6.51 -13.68 3.70
N PHE A 130 7.24 -14.22 4.69
CA PHE A 130 7.39 -15.65 4.90
C PHE A 130 6.12 -16.27 5.51
N ALA A 131 5.41 -15.52 6.36
CA ALA A 131 4.18 -15.98 7.00
C ALA A 131 3.03 -16.15 6.00
N GLU A 132 2.88 -15.19 5.09
CA GLU A 132 1.83 -15.21 4.06
C GLU A 132 2.25 -15.91 2.77
N LYS A 133 3.52 -16.32 2.66
CA LYS A 133 4.12 -16.87 1.44
C LYS A 133 3.95 -15.93 0.25
N LYS A 134 4.21 -14.63 0.45
CA LYS A 134 4.07 -13.58 -0.56
C LYS A 134 5.40 -12.94 -0.89
N ILE A 135 5.55 -12.51 -2.13
CA ILE A 135 6.56 -11.53 -2.55
C ILE A 135 5.82 -10.31 -3.07
N THR A 136 6.16 -9.12 -2.59
CA THR A 136 5.69 -7.87 -3.14
C THR A 136 6.87 -7.07 -3.66
N GLU A 137 6.83 -6.72 -4.94
CA GLU A 137 7.78 -5.79 -5.54
C GLU A 137 7.13 -4.41 -5.61
N VAL A 138 7.85 -3.38 -5.19
CA VAL A 138 7.43 -1.98 -5.28
C VAL A 138 8.47 -1.25 -6.12
N VAL A 139 8.03 -0.56 -7.16
CA VAL A 139 8.86 0.32 -8.00
C VAL A 139 8.56 1.75 -7.63
N PHE A 140 9.60 2.57 -7.50
CA PHE A 140 9.48 4.00 -7.22
C PHE A 140 9.92 4.81 -8.43
N ASN A 141 9.33 6.00 -8.59
CA ASN A 141 9.79 6.98 -9.57
C ASN A 141 11.01 7.76 -9.04
N GLU A 142 11.56 8.63 -9.87
CA GLU A 142 12.73 9.47 -9.54
C GLU A 142 12.51 10.40 -8.33
N ARG A 143 11.25 10.66 -7.95
CA ARG A 143 10.85 11.47 -6.79
C ARG A 143 10.71 10.63 -5.52
N GLY A 144 10.92 9.32 -5.58
CA GLY A 144 10.75 8.38 -4.47
C GLY A 144 9.29 8.01 -4.17
N LEU A 145 8.35 8.33 -5.06
CA LEU A 145 6.94 7.94 -4.92
C LEU A 145 6.71 6.57 -5.57
N LYS A 146 5.80 5.77 -5.01
CA LYS A 146 5.44 4.46 -5.59
C LYS A 146 4.84 4.65 -6.97
N ALA A 147 5.42 4.04 -7.99
CA ALA A 147 4.88 4.04 -9.35
C ALA A 147 4.09 2.76 -9.64
N GLU A 148 4.64 1.61 -9.23
CA GLU A 148 4.06 0.29 -9.47
C GLU A 148 4.25 -0.61 -8.26
N GLN A 149 3.34 -1.55 -8.06
CA GLN A 149 3.48 -2.61 -7.07
C GLN A 149 2.92 -3.92 -7.61
N HIS A 150 3.68 -5.00 -7.52
CA HIS A 150 3.26 -6.35 -7.91
C HIS A 150 3.37 -7.31 -6.73
N THR A 151 2.25 -7.96 -6.38
CA THR A 151 2.21 -8.95 -5.31
C THR A 151 2.00 -10.35 -5.88
N TYR A 152 2.90 -11.25 -5.54
CA TYR A 152 2.95 -12.63 -5.98
C TYR A 152 2.74 -13.60 -4.81
N LEU A 153 2.01 -14.68 -5.04
CA LEU A 153 1.89 -15.83 -4.15
C LEU A 153 2.97 -16.85 -4.49
N LYS A 154 3.66 -17.39 -3.48
CA LYS A 154 4.58 -18.52 -3.63
C LYS A 154 3.84 -19.83 -3.59
N ILE A 155 3.94 -20.63 -4.66
CA ILE A 155 3.46 -22.01 -4.67
C ILE A 155 4.59 -22.91 -4.16
N SER A 156 4.33 -23.67 -3.10
CA SER A 156 5.22 -24.75 -2.68
C SER A 156 5.00 -25.97 -3.57
N GLY A 157 5.86 -26.20 -4.56
CA GLY A 157 5.83 -27.41 -5.38
C GLY A 157 6.54 -28.59 -4.71
N LYS A 158 5.78 -29.61 -4.29
CA LYS A 158 6.22 -31.01 -4.50
C LYS A 158 5.50 -31.46 -5.76
N THR A 159 6.16 -31.38 -6.90
CA THR A 159 5.68 -32.04 -8.12
C THR A 159 6.87 -32.74 -8.76
N GLU A 160 7.00 -34.03 -8.40
CA GLU A 160 7.82 -34.98 -9.11
C GLU A 160 7.39 -35.06 -10.58
N SER A 161 8.37 -35.31 -11.43
CA SER A 161 8.21 -35.57 -12.85
C SER A 161 7.13 -36.60 -13.14
N SER A 162 6.19 -36.28 -14.03
CA SER A 162 5.66 -37.26 -14.98
C SER A 162 5.07 -36.56 -16.19
N ALA A 163 5.39 -37.14 -17.35
CA ALA A 163 5.23 -36.64 -18.70
C ALA A 163 3.80 -36.30 -19.11
N SER A 164 3.66 -35.44 -20.12
CA SER A 164 3.03 -35.85 -21.38
C SER A 164 3.31 -34.84 -22.49
N SER A 165 4.06 -35.30 -23.47
CA SER A 165 4.29 -34.71 -24.79
C SER A 165 3.02 -34.70 -25.66
N ALA A 166 2.95 -33.74 -26.59
CA ALA A 166 2.16 -33.63 -27.85
C ALA A 166 1.67 -32.17 -27.95
N ILE A 167 1.88 -31.39 -29.01
CA ILE A 167 1.78 -31.67 -30.44
C ILE A 167 2.76 -30.76 -31.20
N SER A 168 3.37 -31.33 -32.24
CA SER A 168 4.21 -30.70 -33.25
C SER A 168 3.43 -30.25 -34.50
N ALA A 169 3.96 -29.20 -35.15
CA ALA A 169 4.05 -28.94 -36.59
C ALA A 169 3.00 -28.04 -37.33
N ALA A 170 3.61 -27.09 -38.09
CA ALA A 170 3.17 -26.35 -39.28
C ALA A 170 2.01 -25.33 -39.13
N ASP A 171 1.99 -24.14 -39.77
CA ASP A 171 2.57 -23.76 -41.06
C ASP A 171 2.71 -22.21 -41.20
N ASN A 172 3.60 -21.77 -42.09
CA ASN A 172 3.87 -20.35 -42.41
C ASN A 172 2.81 -19.75 -43.35
N SER A 173 2.34 -18.52 -43.09
CA SER A 173 2.05 -17.58 -44.19
C SER A 173 2.05 -16.13 -43.71
N ALA A 174 2.80 -15.28 -44.41
CA ALA A 174 2.87 -13.84 -44.20
C ALA A 174 1.81 -13.13 -45.05
N THR A 175 1.10 -12.15 -44.47
CA THR A 175 0.55 -11.02 -45.25
C THR A 175 0.45 -9.79 -44.34
N ALA A 176 0.94 -8.67 -44.84
CA ALA A 176 1.04 -7.39 -44.14
C ALA A 176 -0.26 -6.57 -44.22
N GLY A 177 -0.54 -5.80 -43.16
CA GLY A 177 -1.34 -4.57 -43.23
C GLY A 177 -2.35 -4.38 -42.10
N GLY A 178 -2.13 -3.35 -41.27
CA GLY A 178 -3.21 -2.62 -40.60
C GLY A 178 -3.36 -2.76 -39.08
N SER A 179 -2.71 -1.84 -38.36
CA SER A 179 -3.25 -1.08 -37.21
C SER A 179 -4.25 -1.77 -36.26
N SER A 180 -3.76 -2.29 -35.12
CA SER A 180 -4.23 -2.03 -33.74
C SER A 180 -3.84 -3.20 -32.83
N ASP A 181 -2.62 -3.21 -32.31
CA ASP A 181 -2.18 -4.27 -31.39
C ASP A 181 -2.62 -3.94 -29.95
N ILE A 182 -3.86 -4.34 -29.69
CA ILE A 182 -4.42 -4.63 -28.39
C ILE A 182 -3.48 -5.61 -27.68
N LEU A 183 -2.99 -5.20 -26.51
CA LEU A 183 -2.61 -6.04 -25.35
C LEU A 183 -2.42 -7.53 -25.70
N ARG A 184 -1.21 -7.84 -26.17
CA ARG A 184 -0.70 -9.21 -26.24
C ARG A 184 -0.89 -9.87 -24.88
N ASP A 185 -1.73 -10.89 -24.89
CA ASP A 185 -1.64 -12.15 -24.17
C ASP A 185 -0.84 -12.13 -22.87
N LEU A 186 -1.56 -12.45 -21.79
CA LEU A 186 -1.08 -12.97 -20.52
C LEU A 186 -0.13 -14.16 -20.73
N LYS A 187 1.10 -13.88 -21.14
CA LYS A 187 2.23 -14.76 -20.89
C LYS A 187 2.81 -14.35 -19.55
N PRO A 188 2.87 -15.26 -18.56
CA PRO A 188 3.64 -14.98 -17.36
C PRO A 188 5.06 -14.64 -17.78
N ASP A 189 5.62 -13.58 -17.20
CA ASP A 189 6.99 -13.16 -17.45
C ASP A 189 7.90 -14.39 -17.33
N ALA A 190 8.71 -14.67 -18.35
CA ALA A 190 9.50 -15.90 -18.44
C ALA A 190 10.51 -16.01 -17.29
N ALA A 191 10.80 -14.90 -16.59
CA ALA A 191 11.57 -14.87 -15.35
C ALA A 191 10.78 -15.39 -14.13
N ALA A 192 9.46 -15.15 -14.05
CA ALA A 192 8.60 -15.56 -12.94
C ALA A 192 8.30 -17.07 -12.93
N GLN A 193 8.34 -17.74 -14.10
CA GLN A 193 8.16 -19.19 -14.19
C GLN A 193 9.28 -20.00 -13.52
N LYS A 194 10.46 -19.41 -13.26
CA LYS A 194 11.56 -20.11 -12.57
C LYS A 194 11.38 -20.21 -11.05
N GLN A 195 10.40 -19.55 -10.44
CA GLN A 195 10.26 -19.44 -8.99
C GLN A 195 8.90 -19.87 -8.40
N ASN A 196 8.03 -20.55 -9.16
CA ASN A 196 6.70 -20.96 -8.67
C ASN A 196 5.87 -19.78 -8.12
N LEU A 197 5.86 -18.64 -8.82
CA LEU A 197 5.16 -17.43 -8.40
C LEU A 197 3.88 -17.23 -9.23
N ILE A 198 2.78 -16.85 -8.57
CA ILE A 198 1.53 -16.43 -9.22
C ILE A 198 1.28 -14.97 -8.89
N LEU A 199 1.17 -14.10 -9.90
CA LEU A 199 0.73 -12.72 -9.70
C LEU A 199 -0.71 -12.72 -9.15
N SER A 200 -0.90 -12.09 -7.99
CA SER A 200 -2.21 -11.95 -7.33
C SER A 200 -2.77 -10.54 -7.37
N GLU A 201 -1.89 -9.52 -7.38
CA GLU A 201 -2.29 -8.12 -7.37
C GLU A 201 -1.25 -7.27 -8.11
N SER A 202 -1.73 -6.27 -8.85
CA SER A 202 -0.91 -5.20 -9.42
C SER A 202 -1.55 -3.85 -9.09
N LEU A 203 -0.76 -2.91 -8.62
CA LEU A 203 -1.18 -1.53 -8.34
C LEU A 203 -0.34 -0.57 -9.16
N LEU A 204 -0.96 0.47 -9.71
CA LEU A 204 -0.27 1.52 -10.47
C LEU A 204 -0.72 2.89 -9.97
N TRP A 205 0.22 3.82 -9.87
CA TRP A 205 -0.03 5.21 -9.50
C TRP A 205 0.54 6.15 -10.55
N LYS A 206 -0.22 7.20 -10.86
CA LYS A 206 0.25 8.35 -11.63
C LYS A 206 0.10 9.60 -10.80
N TYR A 207 1.04 10.52 -10.96
CA TYR A 207 1.11 11.75 -10.20
C TYR A 207 1.25 12.94 -11.14
N ASP A 208 0.80 14.10 -10.69
CA ASP A 208 1.15 15.37 -11.30
C ASP A 208 2.56 15.84 -10.87
N ASP A 209 2.92 17.05 -11.26
CA ASP A 209 4.22 17.67 -10.93
C ASP A 209 4.31 18.08 -9.45
N GLU A 210 3.17 18.25 -8.77
CA GLU A 210 3.06 18.59 -7.34
C GLU A 210 3.06 17.35 -6.42
N ASN A 211 3.29 16.15 -6.97
CA ASN A 211 3.26 14.86 -6.27
C ASN A 211 1.86 14.43 -5.80
N ARG A 212 0.79 15.00 -6.35
CA ARG A 212 -0.59 14.59 -6.09
C ARG A 212 -0.98 13.45 -7.01
N ILE A 213 -1.78 12.51 -6.54
CA ILE A 213 -2.20 11.34 -7.33
C ILE A 213 -3.24 11.78 -8.35
N LEU A 214 -2.99 11.54 -9.64
CA LEU A 214 -3.95 11.74 -10.73
C LEU A 214 -4.75 10.47 -11.04
N GLU A 215 -4.07 9.33 -11.01
CA GLU A 215 -4.69 8.03 -11.26
C GLU A 215 -4.14 6.98 -10.29
N TYR A 216 -5.03 6.09 -9.85
CA TYR A 216 -4.68 4.89 -9.13
C TYR A 216 -5.43 3.71 -9.75
N GLU A 217 -4.72 2.67 -10.15
CA GLU A 217 -5.30 1.44 -10.69
C GLU A 217 -4.91 0.24 -9.83
N LYS A 218 -5.89 -0.63 -9.58
CA LYS A 218 -5.72 -1.88 -8.87
C LYS A 218 -6.25 -3.02 -9.72
N HIS A 219 -5.41 -4.01 -9.98
CA HIS A 219 -5.76 -5.21 -10.72
C HIS A 219 -5.60 -6.42 -9.80
N GLY A 220 -6.69 -7.15 -9.56
CA GLY A 220 -6.69 -8.41 -8.81
C GLY A 220 -6.76 -9.62 -9.75
N TYR A 221 -5.97 -10.66 -9.46
CA TYR A 221 -5.88 -11.87 -10.24
C TYR A 221 -6.24 -13.08 -9.36
N ALA A 222 -7.43 -13.63 -9.54
CA ALA A 222 -7.92 -14.77 -8.76
C ALA A 222 -8.69 -15.74 -9.65
N GLY A 223 -8.36 -17.03 -9.58
CA GLY A 223 -9.07 -18.09 -10.32
C GLY A 223 -9.09 -17.87 -11.84
N GLY A 224 -8.02 -17.30 -12.41
CA GLY A 224 -7.94 -16.98 -13.84
C GLY A 224 -8.77 -15.75 -14.28
N LYS A 225 -9.45 -15.08 -13.36
CA LYS A 225 -10.18 -13.84 -13.63
C LYS A 225 -9.37 -12.64 -13.20
N LYS A 226 -9.42 -11.58 -14.02
CA LYS A 226 -8.88 -10.27 -13.73
C LYS A 226 -10.02 -9.34 -13.34
N ASN A 227 -9.93 -8.74 -12.16
CA ASN A 227 -10.78 -7.62 -11.75
C ASN A 227 -9.94 -6.36 -11.73
N SER A 228 -10.50 -5.23 -12.15
CA SER A 228 -9.78 -3.96 -12.19
C SER A 228 -10.59 -2.86 -11.51
N GLN A 229 -9.95 -2.07 -10.66
CA GLN A 229 -10.50 -0.87 -10.07
C GLN A 229 -9.64 0.32 -10.51
N LYS A 230 -10.26 1.44 -10.87
CA LYS A 230 -9.55 2.66 -11.25
C LYS A 230 -10.16 3.86 -10.54
N SER A 231 -9.30 4.67 -9.93
CA SER A 231 -9.62 5.94 -9.32
C SER A 231 -8.92 7.05 -10.12
N VAL A 232 -9.66 8.09 -10.47
CA VAL A 232 -9.16 9.28 -11.17
C VAL A 232 -9.45 10.51 -10.33
N TYR A 233 -8.46 11.38 -10.23
CA TYR A 233 -8.51 12.62 -9.45
C TYR A 233 -8.25 13.80 -10.36
N SER A 234 -9.10 14.83 -10.28
CA SER A 234 -8.92 16.09 -11.00
C SER A 234 -8.84 17.24 -10.01
N TYR A 235 -7.83 18.08 -10.15
CA TYR A 235 -7.57 19.20 -9.24
C TYR A 235 -7.76 20.51 -10.00
N ASP A 236 -8.72 21.33 -9.56
CA ASP A 236 -8.97 22.64 -10.17
C ASP A 236 -7.96 23.71 -9.69
N ALA A 237 -7.52 23.61 -8.43
CA ALA A 237 -6.48 24.46 -7.88
C ALA A 237 -5.56 23.71 -6.88
N PRO A 238 -4.32 24.20 -6.64
CA PRO A 238 -3.45 23.66 -5.60
C PRO A 238 -4.06 23.79 -4.20
N GLY A 239 -4.08 22.69 -3.45
CA GLY A 239 -4.55 22.65 -2.06
C GLY A 239 -6.06 22.44 -1.87
N GLU A 240 -6.84 22.37 -2.95
CA GLU A 240 -8.26 22.01 -2.91
C GLU A 240 -8.47 20.49 -2.96
N GLU A 241 -9.62 20.03 -2.47
CA GLU A 241 -10.01 18.64 -2.62
C GLU A 241 -10.29 18.33 -4.10
N PRO A 242 -9.79 17.21 -4.63
CA PRO A 242 -10.01 16.87 -6.02
C PRO A 242 -11.42 16.35 -6.27
N ASP A 243 -11.92 16.61 -7.47
CA ASP A 243 -12.94 15.78 -8.08
C ASP A 243 -12.44 14.34 -8.17
N TYR A 244 -13.34 13.40 -7.93
CA TYR A 244 -13.01 11.99 -7.82
C TYR A 244 -13.96 11.15 -8.67
N VAL A 245 -13.41 10.24 -9.48
CA VAL A 245 -14.19 9.27 -10.24
C VAL A 245 -13.64 7.87 -10.01
N PHE A 246 -14.53 6.94 -9.70
CA PHE A 246 -14.21 5.54 -9.45
C PHE A 246 -14.89 4.62 -10.46
N TYR A 247 -14.08 3.70 -10.99
CA TYR A 247 -14.48 2.67 -11.93
C TYR A 247 -14.22 1.29 -11.33
N ASP A 248 -15.17 0.38 -11.54
CA ASP A 248 -15.03 -1.05 -11.25
C ASP A 248 -15.25 -1.84 -12.55
N ASN A 249 -14.25 -2.62 -12.94
CA ASN A 249 -14.17 -3.34 -14.21
C ASN A 249 -14.49 -2.47 -15.44
N GLY A 250 -14.00 -1.22 -15.43
CA GLY A 250 -14.21 -0.25 -16.51
C GLY A 250 -15.57 0.45 -16.47
N VAL A 251 -16.47 0.08 -15.55
CA VAL A 251 -17.77 0.73 -15.37
C VAL A 251 -17.67 1.78 -14.27
N MET A 252 -18.08 3.02 -14.55
CA MET A 252 -18.14 4.07 -13.54
C MET A 252 -19.15 3.67 -12.45
N ARG A 253 -18.70 3.64 -11.19
CA ARG A 253 -19.54 3.27 -10.03
C ARG A 253 -19.79 4.44 -9.10
N PHE A 254 -18.89 5.40 -9.07
CA PHE A 254 -19.01 6.56 -8.20
C PHE A 254 -18.29 7.76 -8.80
N LYS A 255 -18.83 8.96 -8.59
CA LYS A 255 -18.09 10.21 -8.72
C LYS A 255 -18.44 11.18 -7.60
N ARG A 256 -17.50 12.03 -7.22
CA ARG A 256 -17.71 13.21 -6.39
C ARG A 256 -17.19 14.41 -7.16
N ILE A 257 -18.06 15.39 -7.40
CA ILE A 257 -17.73 16.62 -8.12
C ILE A 257 -17.99 17.79 -7.20
N PHE A 258 -16.96 18.60 -6.97
CA PHE A 258 -17.05 19.83 -6.21
C PHE A 258 -17.65 20.94 -7.08
N SER A 259 -18.62 21.64 -6.52
CA SER A 259 -19.17 22.87 -7.11
C SER A 259 -18.61 24.13 -6.44
N ASP A 260 -18.06 23.98 -5.23
CA ASP A 260 -17.41 25.01 -4.42
C ASP A 260 -16.53 24.31 -3.36
N ILE A 261 -15.76 25.08 -2.58
CA ILE A 261 -14.84 24.59 -1.54
C ILE A 261 -15.53 23.74 -0.46
N ASP A 262 -16.82 23.94 -0.23
CA ASP A 262 -17.61 23.23 0.78
C ASP A 262 -18.90 22.60 0.24
N ALA A 263 -19.08 22.58 -1.07
CA ALA A 263 -20.27 22.05 -1.72
C ALA A 263 -19.89 21.08 -2.83
N TYR A 264 -20.46 19.87 -2.79
CA TYR A 264 -20.18 18.82 -3.76
C TYR A 264 -21.39 17.91 -3.99
N THR A 265 -21.39 17.25 -5.14
CA THR A 265 -22.37 16.22 -5.47
C THR A 265 -21.66 14.87 -5.56
N GLU A 266 -22.21 13.87 -4.87
CA GLU A 266 -21.82 12.48 -5.03
C GLU A 266 -22.83 11.77 -5.92
N THR A 267 -22.37 11.07 -6.96
CA THR A 267 -23.21 10.24 -7.81
C THR A 267 -22.76 8.79 -7.72
N SER A 268 -23.65 7.89 -7.32
CA SER A 268 -23.42 6.44 -7.31
C SER A 268 -24.20 5.77 -8.43
N TYR A 269 -23.54 4.86 -9.16
CA TYR A 269 -24.10 4.16 -10.33
C TYR A 269 -24.22 2.67 -10.06
N PHE A 270 -25.42 2.14 -10.27
CA PHE A 270 -25.75 0.74 -10.05
C PHE A 270 -26.18 0.08 -11.36
N ASP A 271 -26.07 -1.25 -11.41
CA ASP A 271 -26.55 -2.02 -12.53
C ASP A 271 -28.08 -1.88 -12.68
N GLY A 272 -28.58 -2.07 -13.91
CA GLY A 272 -30.00 -1.89 -14.21
C GLY A 272 -30.46 -0.44 -14.35
N GLY A 273 -29.51 0.50 -14.50
CA GLY A 273 -29.77 1.91 -14.78
C GLY A 273 -30.20 2.74 -13.57
N PHE A 274 -30.00 2.22 -12.36
CA PHE A 274 -30.27 2.95 -11.12
C PHE A 274 -29.11 3.88 -10.76
N THR A 275 -29.41 5.10 -10.36
CA THR A 275 -28.41 6.12 -10.00
C THR A 275 -28.91 6.93 -8.82
N VAL A 276 -28.00 7.23 -7.89
CA VAL A 276 -28.29 8.07 -6.72
C VAL A 276 -27.37 9.28 -6.76
N GLU A 277 -27.94 10.48 -6.69
CA GLU A 277 -27.19 11.74 -6.59
C GLU A 277 -27.47 12.40 -5.24
N ALA A 278 -26.42 12.64 -4.46
CA ALA A 278 -26.51 13.28 -3.16
C ALA A 278 -25.75 14.60 -3.17
N LEU A 279 -26.45 15.70 -2.85
CA LEU A 279 -25.87 17.04 -2.73
C LEU A 279 -25.46 17.31 -1.28
N TYR A 280 -24.24 17.78 -1.11
CA TYR A 280 -23.70 18.20 0.19
C TYR A 280 -23.33 19.67 0.17
N LYS A 281 -23.56 20.35 1.29
CA LYS A 281 -23.09 21.72 1.57
C LYS A 281 -22.56 21.78 2.99
N HIS A 282 -21.38 22.33 3.20
CA HIS A 282 -20.68 22.37 4.49
C HIS A 282 -20.56 20.97 5.14
N GLY A 283 -20.33 19.94 4.32
CA GLY A 283 -20.26 18.54 4.77
C GLY A 283 -21.60 17.91 5.18
N ILE A 284 -22.71 18.63 5.01
CA ILE A 284 -24.06 18.19 5.38
C ILE A 284 -24.81 17.79 4.11
N LYS A 285 -25.42 16.59 4.11
CA LYS A 285 -26.31 16.15 3.02
C LYS A 285 -27.58 17.01 3.02
N LYS A 286 -27.91 17.62 1.87
CA LYS A 286 -29.07 18.51 1.68
C LYS A 286 -30.14 17.90 0.80
N GLU A 287 -29.74 17.09 -0.17
CA GLU A 287 -30.67 16.49 -1.14
C GLU A 287 -30.15 15.13 -1.56
N GLU A 288 -31.07 14.20 -1.84
CA GLU A 288 -30.78 12.91 -2.45
C GLU A 288 -31.83 12.59 -3.53
N ASN A 289 -31.37 12.43 -4.77
CA ASN A 289 -32.19 12.13 -5.94
C ASN A 289 -31.95 10.71 -6.40
N PHE A 290 -33.03 9.99 -6.66
CA PHE A 290 -33.01 8.60 -7.13
C PHE A 290 -33.51 8.56 -8.57
N PHE A 291 -32.69 8.03 -9.47
CA PHE A 291 -33.00 7.90 -10.88
C PHE A 291 -33.06 6.44 -11.31
N LEU A 292 -33.96 6.14 -12.24
CA LEU A 292 -34.02 4.87 -12.95
C LEU A 292 -34.02 5.16 -14.45
N ASN A 293 -33.02 4.65 -15.17
CA ASN A 293 -32.80 4.87 -16.59
C ASN A 293 -32.81 6.38 -16.96
N GLY A 294 -32.16 7.19 -16.11
CA GLY A 294 -32.08 8.65 -16.25
C GLY A 294 -33.35 9.42 -15.90
N ARG A 295 -34.42 8.76 -15.44
CA ARG A 295 -35.67 9.42 -15.00
C ARG A 295 -35.71 9.51 -13.49
N LEU A 296 -35.90 10.72 -12.95
CA LEU A 296 -36.10 10.94 -11.53
C LEU A 296 -37.32 10.15 -11.04
N GLN A 297 -37.10 9.28 -10.06
CA GLN A 297 -38.13 8.45 -9.43
C GLN A 297 -38.52 9.02 -8.06
N ASN A 298 -37.54 9.48 -7.31
CA ASN A 298 -37.74 10.00 -5.96
C ASN A 298 -36.73 11.10 -5.66
N ARG A 299 -37.11 12.03 -4.79
CA ARG A 299 -36.27 13.09 -4.26
C ARG A 299 -36.53 13.20 -2.76
N ILE A 300 -35.46 13.24 -1.99
CA ILE A 300 -35.48 13.48 -0.55
C ILE A 300 -34.71 14.77 -0.29
N GLU A 301 -35.38 15.74 0.33
CA GLU A 301 -34.75 16.98 0.78
C GLU A 301 -34.56 16.90 2.30
N TYR A 302 -33.39 17.30 2.77
CA TYR A 302 -33.03 17.30 4.18
C TYR A 302 -33.01 18.74 4.67
N GLU A 303 -34.08 19.14 5.35
CA GLU A 303 -34.07 20.35 6.16
C GLU A 303 -33.33 20.08 7.47
N ILE A 304 -32.46 20.99 7.85
CA ILE A 304 -31.85 21.00 9.18
C ILE A 304 -32.25 22.33 9.80
N GLU A 305 -33.06 22.25 10.86
CA GLU A 305 -33.32 23.36 11.79
C GLU A 305 -32.06 23.74 12.58
#